data_AF-A0A800KL65-F1
#
_entry.id   AF-A0A800KL65-F1
#
_cell.length_a   1.000
_cell.length_b   1.000
_cell.length_c   1.000
_cell.angle_alpha   90.00
_cell.angle_beta   90.00
_cell.angle_gamma   90.00
#
_symmetry.space_group_name_H-M   'P 1'
#
loop_
_entity.id
_entity.type
_entity.pdbx_description
1 polymer ?
#
loop_
_entity_poly.entity_id
_entity_poly.type
_entity_poly.pdbx_seq_one_letter_code
_entity_poly.pdbx_strand_id
1 'polypeptide(L)'
;MIASLALTASALGILGAGIPKADALAAEGSQEVFFVDASLELEARLLDWRVVRGLGRTGAQSRDLVLTLLLDDGSRELRLHDLSAAGVDQEPRVKVTIKEHFTAWSVADVRTETGLELLLFTGSKVFSYSITHSRYPDNLRVLAETPVLFDVPSPWALPFWGYRLPGTGGAGHDSVLLPQEEGLVLWSPKENEEGNPEKDDKGHPVYVRRHLVGGDSADPHRDFVESHAATRRYRNASDRNGPFMGSGGTSGTMLASSHGFDAPAVVDVDGDGRRDVLALTEKELRVYLSASRTPTRIEPIPDYMDPGDGRRRLILADVDGDRDIDLLVILQAELQSLGKAPARILVLINDGKRLLPPKPTQALKVEGTELSLQITDVNGDGRGDLVLRKFELPGITEALTGLKFQFTHLVFFGEGRAFAKKPAVKHEETYDESNLQDAVGNYELRADSSGDGVADLAAIGLEGRITLRRIRFRKGGFFRADSWSLDPSPWKEFKTPGEVTSLRVQDLNGDGLGDLISGGERRLTIHLSQRQRAR
;
A
#
# COMPACT_ATOMS: atom_id res chain seq x y z
N MET A 1 11.41 21.22 14.61
CA MET A 1 12.22 20.56 13.57
C MET A 1 12.01 19.04 13.70
N ILE A 2 10.76 18.59 13.52
CA ILE A 2 10.40 17.18 13.46
C ILE A 2 9.66 17.06 12.14
N ALA A 3 10.41 16.65 11.11
CA ALA A 3 9.90 16.50 9.77
C ALA A 3 8.91 15.33 9.73
N SER A 4 7.87 15.51 8.94
CA SER A 4 6.81 14.56 8.66
C SER A 4 7.39 13.17 8.30
N LEU A 5 7.30 12.22 9.22
CA LEU A 5 7.47 10.80 8.92
C LEU A 5 6.22 10.33 8.16
N ALA A 6 6.30 10.32 6.84
CA ALA A 6 5.28 9.70 6.01
C ALA A 6 5.54 8.18 6.00
N LEU A 7 4.82 7.44 6.85
CA LEU A 7 4.72 5.98 6.70
C LEU A 7 3.90 5.67 5.45
N THR A 8 4.51 5.05 4.45
CA THR A 8 3.86 4.55 3.24
C THR A 8 3.41 3.11 3.45
N ALA A 9 2.19 2.91 3.95
CA ALA A 9 1.55 1.59 3.93
C ALA A 9 1.19 1.19 2.49
N SER A 10 1.71 0.06 2.00
CA SER A 10 1.37 -0.51 0.69
C SER A 10 0.91 -1.95 0.88
N ALA A 11 -0.35 -2.33 0.64
CA ALA A 11 -0.78 -3.71 0.64
C ALA A 11 -1.28 -4.13 -0.74
N LEU A 12 -0.77 -5.30 -1.16
CA LEU A 12 -1.26 -6.08 -2.28
C LEU A 12 -2.25 -7.10 -1.72
N GLY A 13 -3.38 -7.31 -2.40
CA GLY A 13 -4.33 -8.35 -2.03
C GLY A 13 -3.70 -9.73 -2.16
N ILE A 14 -3.78 -10.53 -1.09
CA ILE A 14 -3.42 -11.94 -1.09
C ILE A 14 -4.60 -12.71 -1.69
N LEU A 15 -4.34 -13.40 -2.81
CA LEU A 15 -5.23 -14.43 -3.34
C LEU A 15 -4.94 -15.71 -2.57
N GLY A 16 -5.97 -16.26 -1.93
CA GLY A 16 -5.86 -17.38 -1.02
C GLY A 16 -5.31 -18.66 -1.65
N ALA A 17 -4.35 -19.26 -0.94
CA ALA A 17 -4.11 -20.70 -0.99
C ALA A 17 -4.66 -21.28 0.32
N GLY A 18 -5.43 -22.37 0.23
CA GLY A 18 -6.14 -22.98 1.35
C GLY A 18 -5.22 -23.47 2.47
N ILE A 19 -5.70 -23.38 3.71
CA ILE A 19 -4.98 -23.70 4.94
C ILE A 19 -5.34 -25.11 5.44
N PRO A 20 -4.37 -25.92 5.92
CA PRO A 20 -4.62 -27.06 6.80
C PRO A 20 -4.80 -26.62 8.27
N LYS A 21 -5.76 -27.27 8.97
CA LYS A 21 -6.26 -26.95 10.32
C LYS A 21 -5.20 -26.83 11.43
N ALA A 22 -5.56 -26.10 12.49
CA ALA A 22 -4.79 -25.82 13.72
C ALA A 22 -4.14 -27.02 14.45
N ASP A 23 -4.58 -28.27 14.22
CA ASP A 23 -3.89 -29.47 14.73
C ASP A 23 -2.52 -29.71 14.04
N ALA A 24 -2.24 -29.02 12.93
CA ALA A 24 -1.00 -29.12 12.15
C ALA A 24 0.17 -28.29 12.69
N LEU A 25 -0.06 -27.29 13.56
CA LEU A 25 1.01 -26.46 14.16
C LEU A 25 2.00 -27.28 15.02
N ALA A 26 1.66 -28.54 15.35
CA ALA A 26 2.50 -29.44 16.13
C ALA A 26 3.05 -30.65 15.36
N ALA A 27 2.75 -30.81 14.07
CA ALA A 27 3.10 -32.04 13.35
C ALA A 27 3.19 -31.86 11.83
N GLU A 28 4.18 -31.12 11.33
CA GLU A 28 4.85 -31.41 10.06
C GLU A 28 6.21 -30.71 10.07
N GLY A 29 7.27 -31.44 9.69
CA GLY A 29 8.65 -30.97 9.86
C GLY A 29 8.87 -29.62 9.18
N SER A 30 9.20 -28.59 9.96
CA SER A 30 9.53 -27.26 9.46
C SER A 30 10.64 -27.38 8.41
N GLN A 31 10.28 -27.35 7.13
CA GLN A 31 11.27 -27.24 6.07
C GLN A 31 11.99 -25.91 6.30
N GLU A 32 13.32 -25.97 6.43
CA GLU A 32 14.11 -24.77 6.69
C GLU A 32 13.91 -23.81 5.52
N VAL A 33 13.37 -22.62 5.82
CA VAL A 33 13.28 -21.52 4.86
C VAL A 33 14.63 -20.81 4.82
N PHE A 34 15.15 -20.65 3.62
CA PHE A 34 16.36 -19.89 3.34
C PHE A 34 16.01 -18.69 2.47
N PHE A 35 16.95 -17.74 2.42
CA PHE A 35 16.77 -16.49 1.68
C PHE A 35 17.75 -16.46 0.51
N VAL A 36 17.22 -16.27 -0.70
CA VAL A 36 18.01 -16.06 -1.91
C VAL A 36 18.16 -14.55 -2.12
N ASP A 37 19.40 -14.09 -2.24
CA ASP A 37 19.66 -12.72 -2.67
C ASP A 37 19.35 -12.57 -4.16
N ALA A 38 18.26 -11.87 -4.47
CA ALA A 38 17.81 -11.54 -5.81
C ALA A 38 17.94 -10.03 -6.08
N SER A 39 18.82 -9.34 -5.33
CA SER A 39 19.04 -7.91 -5.46
C SER A 39 19.46 -7.52 -6.87
N LEU A 40 19.10 -6.30 -7.26
CA LEU A 40 19.50 -5.67 -8.52
C LEU A 40 20.36 -4.44 -8.22
N GLU A 41 21.58 -4.43 -8.77
CA GLU A 41 22.43 -3.24 -8.83
C GLU A 41 22.04 -2.42 -10.06
N LEU A 42 21.88 -1.10 -9.89
CA LEU A 42 21.30 -0.23 -10.90
C LEU A 42 22.32 0.79 -11.40
N GLU A 43 22.45 0.85 -12.73
CA GLU A 43 23.24 1.87 -13.44
C GLU A 43 22.57 3.25 -13.46
N ALA A 44 21.42 3.39 -12.81
CA ALA A 44 20.60 4.60 -12.81
C ALA A 44 19.90 4.75 -11.45
N ARG A 45 19.37 5.95 -11.18
CA ARG A 45 18.65 6.21 -9.93
C ARG A 45 17.28 5.54 -9.94
N LEU A 46 16.97 4.77 -8.91
CA LEU A 46 15.65 4.18 -8.69
C LEU A 46 14.66 5.24 -8.21
N LEU A 47 13.54 5.39 -8.93
CA LEU A 47 12.45 6.29 -8.57
C LEU A 47 11.28 5.54 -7.91
N ASP A 48 10.88 4.39 -8.45
CA ASP A 48 9.82 3.52 -7.91
C ASP A 48 10.01 2.08 -8.42
N TRP A 49 9.37 1.12 -7.76
CA TRP A 49 9.31 -0.28 -8.20
C TRP A 49 7.92 -0.88 -7.96
N ARG A 50 7.47 -1.76 -8.87
CA ARG A 50 6.16 -2.42 -8.82
C ARG A 50 6.24 -3.85 -9.32
N VAL A 51 5.40 -4.73 -8.78
CA VAL A 51 5.13 -6.04 -9.39
C VAL A 51 3.83 -5.94 -10.18
N VAL A 52 3.89 -6.29 -11.46
CA VAL A 52 2.72 -6.35 -12.35
C VAL A 52 2.56 -7.79 -12.84
N ARG A 53 1.32 -8.27 -12.98
CA ARG A 53 1.03 -9.61 -13.52
C ARG A 53 0.58 -9.51 -14.97
N GLY A 54 1.20 -10.28 -15.86
CA GLY A 54 0.76 -10.42 -17.25
C GLY A 54 1.00 -9.19 -18.15
N LEU A 55 2.04 -8.39 -17.89
CA LEU A 55 2.34 -7.22 -18.72
C LEU A 55 2.88 -7.66 -20.09
N GLY A 56 2.11 -7.39 -21.16
CA GLY A 56 2.39 -7.82 -22.53
C GLY A 56 2.51 -9.34 -22.71
N ARG A 57 1.81 -10.14 -21.90
CA ARG A 57 1.80 -11.61 -21.95
C ARG A 57 0.37 -12.15 -21.91
N THR A 58 0.16 -13.30 -22.53
CA THR A 58 -1.08 -14.08 -22.41
C THR A 58 -1.01 -14.97 -21.16
N GLY A 59 -1.90 -14.73 -20.20
CA GLY A 59 -2.03 -15.53 -18.97
C GLY A 59 -1.56 -14.83 -17.70
N ALA A 60 -2.30 -15.03 -16.60
CA ALA A 60 -2.15 -14.28 -15.34
C ALA A 60 -0.99 -14.76 -14.43
N GLN A 61 -0.26 -15.81 -14.82
CA GLN A 61 0.72 -16.47 -13.95
C GLN A 61 2.12 -15.81 -13.98
N SER A 62 2.46 -15.12 -15.07
CA SER A 62 3.75 -14.42 -15.18
C SER A 62 3.73 -13.12 -14.38
N ARG A 63 4.77 -12.92 -13.55
CA ARG A 63 4.99 -11.70 -12.78
C ARG A 63 6.18 -10.96 -13.37
N ASP A 64 6.05 -9.65 -13.53
CA ASP A 64 7.12 -8.75 -13.97
C ASP A 64 7.44 -7.78 -12.83
N LEU A 65 8.72 -7.67 -12.47
CA LEU A 65 9.21 -6.59 -11.61
C LEU A 65 9.53 -5.39 -12.50
N VAL A 66 8.73 -4.33 -12.37
CA VAL A 66 8.87 -3.09 -13.14
C VAL A 66 9.62 -2.06 -12.31
N LEU A 67 10.79 -1.65 -12.77
CA LEU A 67 11.58 -0.58 -12.18
C LEU A 67 11.36 0.72 -12.94
N THR A 68 11.14 1.82 -12.22
CA THR A 68 11.13 3.17 -12.76
C THR A 68 12.47 3.83 -12.45
N LEU A 69 13.23 4.18 -13.49
CA LEU A 69 14.59 4.69 -13.36
C LEU A 69 14.72 6.10 -13.93
N LEU A 70 15.62 6.89 -13.33
CA LEU A 70 16.15 8.14 -13.86
C LEU A 70 17.60 7.93 -14.29
N LEU A 71 17.83 7.98 -15.60
CA LEU A 71 19.16 7.85 -16.21
C LEU A 71 19.99 9.12 -15.98
N ASP A 72 21.32 8.99 -16.12
CA ASP A 72 22.26 10.10 -15.89
C ASP A 72 22.10 11.25 -16.92
N ASP A 73 21.50 10.97 -18.08
CA ASP A 73 21.15 11.97 -19.10
C ASP A 73 19.85 12.74 -18.78
N GLY A 74 19.20 12.43 -17.66
CA GLY A 74 17.94 13.03 -17.20
C GLY A 74 16.69 12.40 -17.81
N SER A 75 16.82 11.41 -18.71
CA SER A 75 15.69 10.67 -19.24
C SER A 75 15.18 9.61 -18.25
N ARG A 76 13.90 9.24 -18.39
CA ARG A 76 13.26 8.23 -17.54
C ARG A 76 13.07 6.94 -18.32
N GLU A 77 13.20 5.80 -17.66
CA GLU A 77 13.05 4.48 -18.28
C GLU A 77 12.25 3.53 -17.38
N LEU A 78 11.36 2.73 -17.97
CA LEU A 78 10.78 1.55 -17.31
C LEU A 78 11.57 0.31 -17.72
N ARG A 79 12.05 -0.47 -16.75
CA ARG A 79 12.69 -1.78 -16.97
C ARG A 79 11.84 -2.89 -16.41
N LEU A 80 11.49 -3.87 -17.24
CA LEU A 80 10.69 -5.02 -16.85
C LEU A 80 11.60 -6.23 -16.72
N HIS A 81 11.74 -6.74 -15.50
CA HIS A 81 12.51 -7.93 -15.18
C HIS A 81 11.56 -9.11 -14.96
N ASP A 82 11.90 -10.27 -15.52
CA ASP A 82 11.14 -11.48 -15.28
C ASP A 82 11.32 -11.94 -13.83
N LEU A 83 10.19 -12.18 -13.15
CA LEU A 83 10.15 -12.62 -11.76
C LEU A 83 9.58 -14.03 -11.71
N SER A 84 10.36 -14.95 -11.15
CA SER A 84 10.01 -16.36 -11.00
C SER A 84 10.24 -16.83 -9.56
N ALA A 85 9.78 -18.04 -9.25
CA ALA A 85 10.10 -18.71 -7.98
C ALA A 85 11.62 -18.82 -7.72
N ALA A 86 12.44 -18.86 -8.77
CA ALA A 86 13.89 -19.00 -8.63
C ALA A 86 14.62 -17.68 -8.37
N GLY A 87 14.01 -16.53 -8.67
CA GLY A 87 14.72 -15.26 -8.68
C GLY A 87 14.11 -14.20 -9.58
N VAL A 88 14.81 -13.06 -9.61
CA VAL A 88 14.61 -11.97 -10.56
C VAL A 88 15.73 -12.00 -11.59
N ASP A 89 15.38 -11.91 -12.87
CA ASP A 89 16.38 -11.83 -13.94
C ASP A 89 17.16 -10.51 -13.84
N GLN A 90 18.49 -10.61 -13.90
CA GLN A 90 19.37 -9.44 -13.75
C GLN A 90 19.28 -8.48 -14.94
N GLU A 91 19.12 -9.04 -16.15
CA GLU A 91 18.86 -8.27 -17.37
C GLU A 91 17.35 -8.08 -17.55
N PRO A 92 16.86 -6.87 -17.86
CA PRO A 92 15.45 -6.66 -18.14
C PRO A 92 15.06 -7.28 -19.48
N ARG A 93 13.91 -7.95 -19.50
CA ARG A 93 13.27 -8.44 -20.72
C ARG A 93 12.90 -7.30 -21.67
N VAL A 94 12.41 -6.19 -21.12
CA VAL A 94 11.96 -5.02 -21.88
C VAL A 94 12.46 -3.74 -21.22
N LYS A 95 12.97 -2.82 -22.05
CA LYS A 95 13.29 -1.44 -21.67
C LYS A 95 12.35 -0.50 -22.43
N VAL A 96 11.68 0.42 -21.73
CA VAL A 96 10.78 1.40 -22.32
C VAL A 96 11.24 2.80 -21.94
N THR A 97 11.80 3.55 -22.89
CA THR A 97 12.21 4.94 -22.68
C THR A 97 11.00 5.85 -22.58
N ILE A 98 10.82 6.52 -21.44
CA ILE A 98 9.70 7.42 -21.17
C ILE A 98 10.06 8.84 -21.57
N LYS A 99 9.39 9.34 -22.61
CA LYS A 99 9.56 10.72 -23.08
C LYS A 99 9.24 11.75 -21.99
N GLU A 100 9.88 12.91 -22.07
CA GLU A 100 9.84 13.97 -21.05
C GLU A 100 8.42 14.47 -20.71
N HIS A 101 7.50 14.46 -21.68
CA HIS A 101 6.14 15.00 -21.51
C HIS A 101 5.17 14.07 -20.75
N PHE A 102 5.56 12.81 -20.50
CA PHE A 102 4.74 11.90 -19.70
C PHE A 102 4.89 12.20 -18.21
N THR A 103 3.77 12.14 -17.49
CA THR A 103 3.68 12.62 -16.12
C THR A 103 3.38 11.52 -15.11
N ALA A 104 2.78 10.42 -15.56
CA ALA A 104 2.48 9.23 -14.77
C ALA A 104 2.34 8.01 -15.69
N TRP A 105 2.29 6.81 -15.10
CA TRP A 105 2.02 5.58 -15.84
C TRP A 105 1.07 4.65 -15.08
N SER A 106 0.41 3.74 -15.80
CA SER A 106 -0.44 2.67 -15.25
C SER A 106 -0.34 1.42 -16.13
N VAL A 107 -1.11 0.39 -15.79
CA VAL A 107 -1.27 -0.82 -16.59
C VAL A 107 -2.74 -1.21 -16.67
N ALA A 108 -3.23 -1.57 -17.84
CA ALA A 108 -4.60 -2.02 -18.04
C ALA A 108 -4.75 -2.81 -19.35
N ASP A 109 -5.65 -3.78 -19.38
CA ASP A 109 -6.13 -4.44 -20.60
C ASP A 109 -7.17 -3.52 -21.25
N VAL A 110 -6.77 -2.75 -22.26
CA VAL A 110 -7.64 -1.71 -22.86
C VAL A 110 -7.66 -1.76 -24.38
N ARG A 111 -7.04 -2.79 -24.97
CA ARG A 111 -7.00 -3.00 -26.41
C ARG A 111 -7.55 -4.36 -26.77
N THR A 112 -7.92 -4.53 -28.04
CA THR A 112 -8.29 -5.83 -28.62
C THR A 112 -7.16 -6.85 -28.58
N GLU A 113 -5.91 -6.39 -28.59
CA GLU A 113 -4.77 -7.27 -28.42
C GLU A 113 -4.74 -7.83 -26.99
N THR A 114 -4.56 -9.14 -26.83
CA THR A 114 -4.61 -9.78 -25.52
C THR A 114 -3.44 -9.37 -24.61
N GLY A 115 -3.74 -9.00 -23.36
CA GLY A 115 -2.77 -8.76 -22.30
C GLY A 115 -2.77 -7.32 -21.81
N LEU A 116 -2.05 -7.03 -20.72
CA LEU A 116 -1.99 -5.66 -20.22
C LEU A 116 -1.10 -4.78 -21.10
N GLU A 117 -1.54 -3.55 -21.34
CA GLU A 117 -0.74 -2.45 -21.89
C GLU A 117 -0.22 -1.52 -20.80
N LEU A 118 0.81 -0.73 -21.13
CA LEU A 118 1.15 0.47 -20.38
C LEU A 118 0.15 1.57 -20.70
N LEU A 119 -0.31 2.28 -19.68
CA LEU A 119 -0.97 3.58 -19.85
C LEU A 119 0.04 4.69 -19.54
N LEU A 120 0.12 5.69 -20.40
CA LEU A 120 1.01 6.83 -20.26
C LEU A 120 0.18 8.11 -20.22
N PHE A 121 0.37 8.90 -19.16
CA PHE A 121 -0.41 10.09 -18.89
C PHE A 121 0.37 11.33 -19.29
N THR A 122 -0.31 12.30 -19.88
CA THR A 122 0.16 13.69 -20.00
C THR A 122 -0.83 14.59 -19.27
N GLY A 123 -0.62 15.91 -19.26
CA GLY A 123 -1.59 16.81 -18.65
C GLY A 123 -2.95 16.93 -19.33
N SER A 124 -3.12 16.35 -20.52
CA SER A 124 -4.38 16.45 -21.28
C SER A 124 -4.81 15.17 -21.96
N LYS A 125 -4.00 14.10 -21.93
CA LYS A 125 -4.29 12.86 -22.64
C LYS A 125 -3.80 11.65 -21.87
N VAL A 126 -4.50 10.54 -22.06
CA VAL A 126 -4.06 9.21 -21.63
C VAL A 126 -3.87 8.35 -22.87
N PHE A 127 -2.71 7.74 -22.97
CA PHE A 127 -2.35 6.88 -24.09
C PHE A 127 -2.18 5.44 -23.62
N SER A 128 -2.58 4.47 -24.43
CA SER A 128 -2.06 3.10 -24.29
C SER A 128 -0.79 2.93 -25.11
N TYR A 129 0.09 2.06 -24.64
CA TYR A 129 1.31 1.61 -25.30
C TYR A 129 1.49 0.12 -25.05
N SER A 130 1.51 -0.69 -26.11
CA SER A 130 1.69 -2.14 -26.00
C SER A 130 3.17 -2.50 -26.04
N ILE A 131 3.69 -3.14 -24.99
CA ILE A 131 5.12 -3.49 -24.94
C ILE A 131 5.52 -4.61 -25.92
N THR A 132 4.57 -5.22 -26.63
CA THR A 132 4.83 -6.27 -27.62
C THR A 132 5.18 -5.70 -29.01
N HIS A 133 5.04 -4.38 -29.20
CA HIS A 133 5.30 -3.69 -30.46
C HIS A 133 6.57 -2.83 -30.37
N SER A 134 7.41 -2.85 -31.42
CA SER A 134 8.79 -2.35 -31.36
C SER A 134 8.96 -0.84 -31.56
N ARG A 135 7.96 -0.08 -32.03
CA ARG A 135 8.11 1.35 -32.39
C ARG A 135 7.05 2.25 -31.75
N TYR A 136 7.49 3.34 -31.13
CA TYR A 136 6.64 4.33 -30.45
C TYR A 136 5.50 4.92 -31.33
N PRO A 137 5.75 5.39 -32.58
CA PRO A 137 4.73 6.10 -33.37
C PRO A 137 3.52 5.24 -33.76
N ASP A 138 3.73 3.98 -34.10
CA ASP A 138 2.66 3.07 -34.56
C ASP A 138 1.93 2.39 -33.39
N ASN A 139 2.43 2.59 -32.17
CA ASN A 139 1.99 1.89 -30.97
C ASN A 139 1.26 2.79 -29.98
N LEU A 140 1.47 4.10 -29.99
CA LEU A 140 0.80 5.00 -29.05
C LEU A 140 -0.64 5.28 -29.51
N ARG A 141 -1.65 4.80 -28.77
CA ARG A 141 -3.08 5.05 -29.07
C ARG A 141 -3.71 5.94 -28.00
N VAL A 142 -4.40 7.00 -28.41
CA VAL A 142 -5.13 7.88 -27.48
C VAL A 142 -6.34 7.12 -26.94
N LEU A 143 -6.44 7.00 -25.62
CA LEU A 143 -7.58 6.41 -24.93
C LEU A 143 -8.60 7.47 -24.50
N ALA A 144 -8.11 8.58 -23.96
CA ALA A 144 -8.94 9.68 -23.48
C ALA A 144 -8.23 11.02 -23.71
N GLU A 145 -9.00 12.04 -24.08
CA GLU A 145 -8.57 13.44 -24.13
C GLU A 145 -9.25 14.21 -23.00
N THR A 146 -8.56 14.31 -21.87
CA THR A 146 -9.08 14.96 -20.66
C THR A 146 -7.95 15.62 -19.89
N PRO A 147 -8.17 16.79 -19.26
CA PRO A 147 -7.25 17.31 -18.26
C PRO A 147 -6.98 16.26 -17.18
N VAL A 148 -5.71 15.99 -16.90
CA VAL A 148 -5.28 15.01 -15.89
C VAL A 148 -4.61 15.75 -14.73
N LEU A 149 -4.85 15.30 -13.51
CA LEU A 149 -4.23 15.82 -12.28
C LEU A 149 -2.69 15.86 -12.37
N PHE A 150 -2.09 14.94 -13.12
CA PHE A 150 -0.67 14.89 -13.42
C PHE A 150 -0.34 15.77 -14.63
N ASP A 151 -0.45 17.10 -14.51
CA ASP A 151 -0.32 18.01 -15.67
C ASP A 151 1.11 18.50 -15.97
N VAL A 152 2.02 18.45 -15.00
CA VAL A 152 3.42 18.89 -15.15
C VAL A 152 4.34 17.68 -15.02
N PRO A 153 5.15 17.38 -16.05
CA PRO A 153 6.16 16.34 -15.96
C PRO A 153 7.25 16.66 -14.94
N SER A 154 7.71 15.63 -14.22
CA SER A 154 8.86 15.71 -13.33
C SER A 154 9.94 14.75 -13.84
N PRO A 155 11.20 15.19 -14.03
CA PRO A 155 12.29 14.26 -14.31
C PRO A 155 12.58 13.36 -13.10
N TRP A 156 12.28 13.81 -11.89
CA TRP A 156 12.57 13.11 -10.63
C TRP A 156 11.43 12.20 -10.16
N ALA A 157 10.33 12.11 -10.91
CA ALA A 157 9.20 11.27 -10.55
C ALA A 157 8.41 10.83 -11.78
N LEU A 158 8.00 9.56 -11.78
CA LEU A 158 7.02 9.05 -12.72
C LEU A 158 6.05 8.15 -11.92
N PRO A 159 5.07 8.75 -11.21
CA PRO A 159 4.18 8.01 -10.32
C PRO A 159 3.38 6.94 -11.06
N PHE A 160 3.22 5.79 -10.40
CA PHE A 160 2.31 4.74 -10.82
C PHE A 160 0.88 5.04 -10.36
N TRP A 161 -0.06 5.00 -11.30
CA TRP A 161 -1.48 5.17 -11.06
C TRP A 161 -2.17 3.82 -10.98
N GLY A 162 -2.48 3.34 -9.77
CA GLY A 162 -2.96 1.97 -9.54
C GLY A 162 -4.47 1.74 -9.65
N TYR A 163 -5.27 2.75 -10.02
CA TYR A 163 -6.73 2.67 -10.00
C TYR A 163 -7.32 1.99 -11.24
N ARG A 164 -7.12 0.68 -11.31
CA ARG A 164 -7.63 -0.22 -12.35
C ARG A 164 -8.72 -1.14 -11.78
N LEU A 165 -9.78 -1.31 -12.54
CA LEU A 165 -10.88 -2.25 -12.29
C LEU A 165 -10.82 -3.33 -13.37
N PRO A 166 -10.33 -4.54 -13.06
CA PRO A 166 -10.23 -5.60 -14.04
C PRO A 166 -11.58 -5.98 -14.65
N GLY A 167 -11.63 -6.18 -15.97
CA GLY A 167 -12.81 -6.73 -16.63
C GLY A 167 -13.04 -8.21 -16.25
N THR A 168 -14.30 -8.67 -16.26
CA THR A 168 -14.61 -10.09 -15.97
C THR A 168 -14.48 -10.98 -17.20
N GLY A 169 -13.93 -12.19 -17.00
CA GLY A 169 -14.13 -13.30 -17.93
C GLY A 169 -13.20 -13.39 -19.13
N GLY A 170 -12.01 -12.79 -19.10
CA GLY A 170 -10.99 -12.94 -20.16
C GLY A 170 -11.34 -12.31 -21.51
N ALA A 171 -12.52 -11.70 -21.63
CA ALA A 171 -13.00 -10.99 -22.82
C ALA A 171 -13.39 -9.53 -22.53
N GLY A 172 -13.65 -9.15 -21.29
CA GLY A 172 -13.96 -7.76 -20.92
C GLY A 172 -12.70 -6.95 -20.67
N HIS A 173 -12.60 -5.76 -21.27
CA HIS A 173 -11.50 -4.83 -21.01
C HIS A 173 -11.58 -4.21 -19.61
N ASP A 174 -10.43 -3.79 -19.10
CA ASP A 174 -10.29 -3.09 -17.83
C ASP A 174 -10.90 -1.68 -17.90
N SER A 175 -11.51 -1.26 -16.79
CA SER A 175 -11.87 0.14 -16.54
C SER A 175 -10.81 0.82 -15.67
N VAL A 176 -10.66 2.12 -15.82
CA VAL A 176 -9.63 2.90 -15.11
C VAL A 176 -10.24 4.17 -14.55
N LEU A 177 -9.99 4.49 -13.29
CA LEU A 177 -10.37 5.80 -12.74
C LEU A 177 -9.33 6.82 -13.19
N LEU A 178 -9.68 7.70 -14.12
CA LEU A 178 -8.80 8.77 -14.57
C LEU A 178 -8.78 9.91 -13.54
N PRO A 179 -7.60 10.37 -13.11
CA PRO A 179 -7.51 11.49 -12.19
C PRO A 179 -7.60 12.79 -12.97
N GLN A 180 -8.75 13.45 -12.95
CA GLN A 180 -8.95 14.75 -13.59
C GLN A 180 -8.75 15.89 -12.59
N GLU A 181 -8.78 17.14 -13.05
CA GLU A 181 -8.62 18.31 -12.18
C GLU A 181 -9.78 18.46 -11.18
N GLU A 182 -11.01 18.10 -11.59
CA GLU A 182 -12.22 18.29 -10.79
C GLU A 182 -12.61 17.07 -9.95
N GLY A 183 -12.02 15.90 -10.21
CA GLY A 183 -12.38 14.66 -9.54
C GLY A 183 -11.76 13.44 -10.20
N LEU A 184 -12.30 12.27 -9.85
CA LEU A 184 -11.98 11.02 -10.53
C LEU A 184 -13.10 10.69 -11.51
N VAL A 185 -12.76 10.14 -12.67
CA VAL A 185 -13.73 9.73 -13.68
C VAL A 185 -13.47 8.29 -14.05
N LEU A 186 -14.47 7.43 -13.91
CA LEU A 186 -14.39 6.05 -14.38
C LEU A 186 -14.47 6.03 -15.91
N TRP A 187 -13.37 5.65 -16.54
CA TRP A 187 -13.28 5.42 -17.96
C TRP A 187 -13.31 3.93 -18.25
N SER A 188 -14.07 3.52 -19.26
CA SER A 188 -14.22 2.14 -19.70
C SER A 188 -14.19 2.10 -21.24
N PRO A 189 -13.54 1.10 -21.86
CA PRO A 189 -13.66 0.88 -23.30
C PRO A 189 -15.12 0.56 -23.66
N LYS A 190 -15.65 1.18 -24.72
CA LYS A 190 -17.05 1.00 -25.13
C LYS A 190 -17.13 -0.13 -26.16
N GLU A 191 -17.70 -1.28 -25.86
CA GLU A 191 -17.83 -2.33 -26.89
C GLU A 191 -18.83 -1.90 -27.99
N ASN A 192 -18.42 -2.01 -29.27
CA ASN A 192 -19.33 -1.89 -30.42
C ASN A 192 -20.20 -3.15 -30.54
N GLU A 193 -21.18 -3.18 -31.46
CA GLU A 193 -22.07 -4.36 -31.68
C GLU A 193 -21.32 -5.66 -32.04
N GLU A 194 -20.02 -5.57 -32.35
CA GLU A 194 -19.13 -6.67 -32.71
C GLU A 194 -18.15 -7.05 -31.58
N GLY A 195 -18.21 -6.37 -30.41
CA GLY A 195 -17.36 -6.61 -29.24
C GLY A 195 -16.00 -5.89 -29.25
N ASN A 196 -15.77 -4.94 -30.18
CA ASN A 196 -14.53 -4.16 -30.24
C ASN A 196 -14.64 -2.84 -29.43
N PRO A 197 -13.58 -2.40 -28.75
CA PRO A 197 -13.56 -1.14 -28.01
C PRO A 197 -13.62 0.09 -28.95
N GLU A 198 -14.75 0.79 -28.91
CA GLU A 198 -15.03 2.13 -29.44
C GLU A 198 -14.58 3.22 -28.43
N LYS A 199 -14.29 4.42 -28.92
CA LYS A 199 -13.90 5.57 -28.09
C LYS A 199 -15.10 6.08 -27.26
N ASP A 200 -15.02 5.97 -25.94
CA ASP A 200 -15.81 6.81 -25.02
C ASP A 200 -14.90 7.93 -24.48
N ASP A 201 -15.09 9.13 -25.02
CA ASP A 201 -14.27 10.29 -24.65
C ASP A 201 -14.75 10.96 -23.35
N LYS A 202 -15.90 10.57 -22.77
CA LYS A 202 -16.55 11.35 -21.70
C LYS A 202 -16.44 10.75 -20.30
N GLY A 203 -16.35 9.42 -20.16
CA GLY A 203 -16.27 8.74 -18.86
C GLY A 203 -17.42 9.07 -17.89
N HIS A 204 -17.42 8.47 -16.70
CA HIS A 204 -18.47 8.67 -15.67
C HIS A 204 -17.88 9.29 -14.41
N PRO A 205 -18.38 10.43 -13.92
CA PRO A 205 -17.80 11.09 -12.75
C PRO A 205 -17.98 10.24 -11.49
N VAL A 206 -16.87 9.92 -10.83
CA VAL A 206 -16.84 9.35 -9.49
C VAL A 206 -16.58 10.49 -8.52
N TYR A 207 -17.64 10.87 -7.82
CA TYR A 207 -17.57 11.97 -6.86
C TYR A 207 -16.70 11.56 -5.67
N VAL A 208 -15.55 12.23 -5.58
CA VAL A 208 -14.65 12.23 -4.43
C VAL A 208 -14.49 13.66 -3.94
N ARG A 209 -14.18 13.83 -2.66
CA ARG A 209 -13.97 15.16 -2.08
C ARG A 209 -12.68 15.76 -2.66
N ARG A 210 -12.76 16.98 -3.21
CA ARG A 210 -11.61 17.76 -3.73
C ARG A 210 -11.13 18.73 -2.66
N HIS A 211 -9.81 18.86 -2.48
CA HIS A 211 -9.22 19.89 -1.62
C HIS A 211 -8.02 20.58 -2.25
N LEU A 212 -7.86 21.86 -1.91
CA LEU A 212 -6.67 22.64 -2.16
C LEU A 212 -5.63 22.38 -1.05
N VAL A 213 -4.36 22.21 -1.40
CA VAL A 213 -3.27 21.89 -0.46
C VAL A 213 -2.29 23.08 -0.38
N GLY A 214 -2.78 24.31 -0.16
CA GLY A 214 -1.95 25.52 -0.21
C GLY A 214 -2.05 26.40 1.04
N GLY A 215 -0.91 26.63 1.70
CA GLY A 215 -0.70 27.65 2.76
C GLY A 215 -1.16 27.26 4.16
N ASP A 216 -0.24 26.87 5.05
CA ASP A 216 -0.35 26.63 6.51
C ASP A 216 -1.54 25.86 7.10
N SER A 217 -2.54 25.47 6.32
CA SER A 217 -3.55 24.48 6.71
C SER A 217 -3.25 23.16 6.02
N ALA A 218 -2.15 22.53 6.45
CA ALA A 218 -2.17 21.08 6.56
C ALA A 218 -3.15 20.78 7.69
N ASP A 219 -4.45 20.85 7.41
CA ASP A 219 -5.47 20.46 8.37
C ASP A 219 -5.13 19.04 8.82
N PRO A 220 -4.70 18.85 10.08
CA PRO A 220 -4.32 17.55 10.57
C PRO A 220 -5.52 16.61 10.65
N HIS A 221 -6.76 17.11 10.63
CA HIS A 221 -8.01 16.40 10.93
C HIS A 221 -8.59 15.57 9.78
N ARG A 222 -7.78 15.16 8.80
CA ARG A 222 -8.30 14.52 7.57
C ARG A 222 -8.80 13.09 7.78
N ASP A 223 -10.01 12.86 7.29
CA ASP A 223 -10.61 11.53 7.12
C ASP A 223 -10.00 10.86 5.88
N PHE A 224 -9.31 9.74 6.03
CA PHE A 224 -8.78 9.00 4.87
C PHE A 224 -9.15 7.52 4.89
N VAL A 225 -9.43 7.00 3.69
CA VAL A 225 -9.50 5.55 3.47
C VAL A 225 -8.08 5.09 3.15
N GLU A 226 -7.53 4.19 3.96
CA GLU A 226 -6.39 3.37 3.56
C GLU A 226 -6.86 2.36 2.52
N SER A 227 -7.03 2.85 1.30
CA SER A 227 -6.81 2.08 0.10
C SER A 227 -5.38 2.37 -0.35
N HIS A 228 -4.69 1.38 -0.91
CA HIS A 228 -3.24 1.41 -1.15
C HIS A 228 -2.77 2.36 -2.26
N ALA A 229 -3.45 3.48 -2.47
CA ALA A 229 -3.14 4.52 -3.43
C ALA A 229 -3.55 5.92 -2.91
N ALA A 230 -2.86 6.45 -1.88
CA ALA A 230 -2.99 7.86 -1.56
C ALA A 230 -2.45 8.71 -2.73
N THR A 231 -3.31 9.49 -3.39
CA THR A 231 -2.89 10.39 -4.46
C THR A 231 -2.57 11.75 -3.87
N ARG A 232 -1.28 12.03 -3.62
CA ARG A 232 -0.81 13.36 -3.23
C ARG A 232 0.07 13.96 -4.33
N ARG A 233 -0.21 15.21 -4.69
CA ARG A 233 0.64 15.99 -5.59
C ARG A 233 1.33 17.12 -4.84
N TYR A 234 2.66 17.19 -4.97
CA TYR A 234 3.43 18.40 -4.74
C TYR A 234 3.62 19.13 -6.07
N ARG A 235 3.28 20.41 -6.15
CA ARG A 235 3.67 21.28 -7.26
C ARG A 235 4.99 21.97 -6.88
N ASN A 236 6.12 21.39 -7.27
CA ASN A 236 7.39 22.11 -7.25
C ASN A 236 7.62 22.70 -8.64
N ALA A 237 7.30 23.97 -8.80
CA ALA A 237 7.84 24.80 -9.87
C ALA A 237 9.01 25.58 -9.28
N SER A 238 10.22 25.03 -9.31
CA SER A 238 11.44 25.84 -9.38
C SER A 238 12.65 24.98 -9.71
N ASP A 239 13.29 25.38 -10.80
CA ASP A 239 14.62 24.98 -11.23
C ASP A 239 15.65 25.08 -10.11
N ARG A 240 16.46 24.04 -9.95
CA ARG A 240 17.77 24.18 -9.30
C ARG A 240 18.82 23.61 -10.22
N ASN A 241 19.24 24.44 -11.18
CA ASN A 241 20.62 24.53 -11.68
C ASN A 241 20.75 25.80 -12.55
N GLY A 242 21.03 26.93 -11.90
CA GLY A 242 21.36 28.22 -12.50
C GLY A 242 22.19 29.08 -11.52
N PRO A 243 23.09 29.95 -12.00
CA PRO A 243 24.41 30.20 -11.40
C PRO A 243 24.49 31.20 -10.23
N PHE A 244 23.41 31.49 -9.52
CA PHE A 244 23.45 32.44 -8.39
C PHE A 244 23.18 31.75 -7.05
N MET A 245 24.23 31.59 -6.25
CA MET A 245 24.11 31.27 -4.82
C MET A 245 23.72 32.53 -4.01
N GLY A 246 22.86 32.34 -3.02
CA GLY A 246 22.59 33.30 -1.95
C GLY A 246 21.95 32.59 -0.76
N SER A 247 22.61 32.66 0.40
CA SER A 247 22.19 32.08 1.68
C SER A 247 20.95 32.77 2.26
N GLY A 248 20.03 31.99 2.80
CA GLY A 248 19.05 32.45 3.79
C GLY A 248 17.82 33.18 3.25
N GLY A 249 16.65 32.78 3.77
CA GLY A 249 15.41 33.54 3.63
C GLY A 249 14.38 32.89 2.71
N THR A 250 13.22 32.63 3.30
CA THR A 250 11.94 32.33 2.64
C THR A 250 11.65 33.31 1.51
N SER A 251 11.81 32.88 0.26
CA SER A 251 11.25 33.57 -0.92
C SER A 251 11.20 32.60 -2.10
N GLY A 252 10.26 31.65 -2.07
CA GLY A 252 9.78 31.00 -3.30
C GLY A 252 8.83 31.96 -3.99
N THR A 253 9.07 32.32 -5.26
CA THR A 253 8.12 33.14 -6.03
C THR A 253 7.22 32.26 -6.91
N MET A 254 5.91 32.40 -6.65
CA MET A 254 4.77 32.55 -7.60
C MET A 254 4.39 31.41 -8.56
N LEU A 255 3.69 30.39 -8.03
CA LEU A 255 2.57 29.59 -8.61
C LEU A 255 2.62 28.09 -8.24
N ALA A 256 2.69 27.79 -6.94
CA ALA A 256 2.35 26.47 -6.42
C ALA A 256 0.82 26.38 -6.21
N SER A 257 0.12 25.49 -6.91
CA SER A 257 -1.24 25.07 -6.55
C SER A 257 -1.27 23.56 -6.55
N SER A 258 -1.97 23.02 -5.58
CA SER A 258 -1.86 21.64 -5.18
C SER A 258 -3.29 21.18 -4.94
N HIS A 259 -3.63 20.12 -5.66
CA HIS A 259 -4.94 19.51 -5.65
C HIS A 259 -4.76 18.10 -5.11
N GLY A 260 -5.64 17.70 -4.19
CA GLY A 260 -5.73 16.35 -3.69
C GLY A 260 -7.18 15.88 -3.71
N PHE A 261 -7.35 14.57 -3.83
CA PHE A 261 -8.62 13.90 -3.63
C PHE A 261 -8.47 12.90 -2.51
N ASP A 262 -9.56 12.68 -1.77
CA ASP A 262 -9.65 11.49 -0.93
C ASP A 262 -9.69 10.27 -1.85
N ALA A 263 -8.64 9.44 -1.73
CA ALA A 263 -8.43 8.22 -2.50
C ALA A 263 -9.65 7.29 -2.32
N PRO A 264 -10.40 6.94 -3.39
CA PRO A 264 -11.44 5.93 -3.25
C PRO A 264 -10.79 4.58 -2.98
N ALA A 265 -11.55 3.63 -2.46
CA ALA A 265 -11.11 2.24 -2.44
C ALA A 265 -11.62 1.49 -3.66
N VAL A 266 -10.79 0.58 -4.17
CA VAL A 266 -11.15 -0.33 -5.27
C VAL A 266 -11.11 -1.76 -4.77
N VAL A 267 -12.29 -2.32 -4.50
CA VAL A 267 -12.44 -3.58 -3.77
C VAL A 267 -13.75 -4.25 -4.15
N ASP A 268 -13.77 -5.58 -4.14
CA ASP A 268 -15.00 -6.35 -4.29
C ASP A 268 -15.80 -6.25 -2.99
N VAL A 269 -16.94 -5.58 -3.02
CA VAL A 269 -17.74 -5.28 -1.82
C VAL A 269 -18.96 -6.19 -1.67
N ASP A 270 -19.38 -6.84 -2.76
CA ASP A 270 -20.56 -7.70 -2.80
C ASP A 270 -20.23 -9.18 -3.08
N GLY A 271 -18.93 -9.51 -3.17
CA GLY A 271 -18.42 -10.88 -3.29
C GLY A 271 -18.60 -11.48 -4.67
N ASP A 272 -18.88 -10.65 -5.69
CA ASP A 272 -19.15 -11.12 -7.05
C ASP A 272 -17.89 -11.38 -7.90
N GLY A 273 -16.71 -11.12 -7.33
CA GLY A 273 -15.40 -11.27 -7.96
C GLY A 273 -14.97 -10.05 -8.79
N ARG A 274 -15.77 -9.00 -8.86
CA ARG A 274 -15.47 -7.74 -9.56
C ARG A 274 -15.01 -6.69 -8.57
N ARG A 275 -14.16 -5.79 -9.03
CA ARG A 275 -13.74 -4.64 -8.23
C ARG A 275 -14.78 -3.53 -8.34
N ASP A 276 -15.23 -3.03 -7.20
CA ASP A 276 -16.13 -1.90 -7.05
C ASP A 276 -15.39 -0.66 -6.58
N VAL A 277 -16.04 0.50 -6.61
CA VAL A 277 -15.48 1.76 -6.12
C VAL A 277 -16.22 2.23 -4.87
N LEU A 278 -15.47 2.45 -3.79
CA LEU A 278 -15.96 3.08 -2.56
C LEU A 278 -15.42 4.50 -2.45
N ALA A 279 -16.30 5.49 -2.47
CA ALA A 279 -15.94 6.90 -2.33
C ALA A 279 -16.51 7.45 -1.02
N LEU A 280 -15.62 7.90 -0.12
CA LEU A 280 -16.00 8.54 1.12
C LEU A 280 -16.14 10.06 0.90
N THR A 281 -17.22 10.64 1.42
CA THR A 281 -17.42 12.09 1.51
C THR A 281 -17.53 12.51 2.98
N GLU A 282 -17.77 13.78 3.26
CA GLU A 282 -17.97 14.25 4.66
C GLU A 282 -19.20 13.63 5.33
N LYS A 283 -20.24 13.30 4.56
CA LYS A 283 -21.56 12.93 5.10
C LYS A 283 -22.00 11.51 4.74
N GLU A 284 -21.40 10.93 3.72
CA GLU A 284 -21.85 9.66 3.16
C GLU A 284 -20.71 8.87 2.52
N LEU A 285 -20.84 7.56 2.59
CA LEU A 285 -20.10 6.58 1.78
C LEU A 285 -20.93 6.25 0.55
N ARG A 286 -20.34 6.45 -0.64
CA ARG A 286 -20.95 6.10 -1.93
C ARG A 286 -20.29 4.83 -2.46
N VAL A 287 -21.09 3.85 -2.80
CA VAL A 287 -20.67 2.57 -3.39
C VAL A 287 -21.07 2.57 -4.85
N TYR A 288 -20.12 2.28 -5.73
CA TYR A 288 -20.34 2.09 -7.16
C TYR A 288 -19.97 0.64 -7.48
N LEU A 289 -20.96 -0.24 -7.56
CA LEU A 289 -20.72 -1.60 -8.03
C LEU A 289 -20.19 -1.57 -9.47
N SER A 290 -19.43 -2.59 -9.83
CA SER A 290 -18.78 -2.72 -11.13
C SER A 290 -19.74 -2.44 -12.30
N ALA A 291 -19.24 -1.70 -13.30
CA ALA A 291 -20.00 -1.17 -14.45
C ALA A 291 -21.13 -0.16 -14.16
N SER A 292 -21.42 0.17 -12.89
CA SER A 292 -22.38 1.21 -12.56
C SER A 292 -21.82 2.61 -12.80
N ARG A 293 -22.61 3.46 -13.46
CA ARG A 293 -22.28 4.86 -13.76
C ARG A 293 -22.72 5.84 -12.66
N THR A 294 -23.54 5.36 -11.73
CA THR A 294 -24.05 6.12 -10.57
C THR A 294 -23.85 5.30 -9.30
N PRO A 295 -23.83 5.92 -8.10
CA PRO A 295 -23.79 5.16 -6.87
C PRO A 295 -24.96 4.17 -6.81
N THR A 296 -24.66 2.90 -6.59
CA THR A 296 -25.67 1.83 -6.38
C THR A 296 -26.17 1.82 -4.94
N ARG A 297 -25.32 2.28 -4.00
CA ARG A 297 -25.65 2.43 -2.59
C ARG A 297 -25.03 3.72 -2.04
N ILE A 298 -25.80 4.45 -1.23
CA ILE A 298 -25.37 5.64 -0.51
C ILE A 298 -25.69 5.42 0.96
N GLU A 299 -24.66 5.43 1.81
CA GLU A 299 -24.78 5.19 3.25
C GLU A 299 -24.37 6.45 4.02
N PRO A 300 -25.25 7.04 4.84
CA PRO A 300 -24.86 8.17 5.67
C PRO A 300 -23.82 7.74 6.70
N ILE A 301 -22.81 8.58 6.94
CA ILE A 301 -21.81 8.33 7.99
C ILE A 301 -22.50 8.44 9.35
N PRO A 302 -22.49 7.37 10.18
CA PRO A 302 -23.10 7.39 11.50
C PRO A 302 -22.36 8.29 12.49
N ASP A 303 -23.08 8.89 13.44
CA ASP A 303 -22.52 9.77 14.48
C ASP A 303 -21.39 9.13 15.30
N TYR A 304 -21.41 7.80 15.48
CA TYR A 304 -20.36 7.12 16.22
C TYR A 304 -19.00 7.12 15.49
N MET A 305 -18.97 7.47 14.20
CA MET A 305 -17.77 7.65 13.37
C MET A 305 -17.31 9.12 13.31
N ASP A 306 -17.97 10.02 14.04
CA ASP A 306 -17.54 11.40 14.14
C ASP A 306 -16.19 11.47 14.89
N PRO A 307 -15.11 11.97 14.28
CA PRO A 307 -13.84 12.15 14.96
C PRO A 307 -13.88 13.32 15.97
N GLY A 308 -14.91 14.17 15.97
CA GLY A 308 -14.90 15.46 16.66
C GLY A 308 -13.74 16.32 16.14
N ASP A 309 -12.95 16.88 17.05
CA ASP A 309 -11.70 17.58 16.70
C ASP A 309 -10.54 16.60 16.40
N GLY A 310 -10.81 15.30 16.28
CA GLY A 310 -9.80 14.27 16.00
C GLY A 310 -9.52 14.04 14.52
N ARG A 311 -8.97 12.88 14.20
CA ARG A 311 -8.76 12.36 12.84
C ARG A 311 -9.50 11.04 12.68
N ARG A 312 -10.06 10.77 11.50
CA ARG A 312 -10.59 9.45 11.13
C ARG A 312 -9.68 8.76 10.11
N ARG A 313 -9.42 7.48 10.32
CA ARG A 313 -8.83 6.59 9.31
C ARG A 313 -9.70 5.37 9.12
N LEU A 314 -9.86 4.94 7.88
CA LEU A 314 -10.61 3.74 7.52
C LEU A 314 -9.68 2.68 6.95
N ILE A 315 -9.79 1.44 7.41
CA ILE A 315 -9.08 0.28 6.85
C ILE A 315 -10.13 -0.72 6.37
N LEU A 316 -9.96 -1.22 5.14
CA LEU A 316 -10.79 -2.25 4.55
C LEU A 316 -10.09 -3.61 4.67
N ALA A 317 -10.76 -4.58 5.26
CA ALA A 317 -10.25 -5.94 5.42
C ALA A 317 -11.41 -6.90 5.70
N ASP A 318 -11.26 -8.18 5.34
CA ASP A 318 -12.13 -9.25 5.85
C ASP A 318 -11.72 -9.56 7.30
N VAL A 319 -12.59 -9.23 8.26
CA VAL A 319 -12.30 -9.35 9.70
C VAL A 319 -12.91 -10.61 10.29
N ASP A 320 -14.13 -10.99 9.87
CA ASP A 320 -14.80 -12.18 10.40
C ASP A 320 -14.61 -13.46 9.58
N GLY A 321 -13.87 -13.38 8.48
CA GLY A 321 -13.43 -14.52 7.67
C GLY A 321 -14.48 -15.03 6.70
N ASP A 322 -15.51 -14.23 6.42
CA ASP A 322 -16.61 -14.59 5.51
C ASP A 322 -16.31 -14.24 4.03
N ARG A 323 -15.16 -13.61 3.77
CA ARG A 323 -14.67 -13.10 2.47
C ARG A 323 -15.39 -11.87 1.95
N ASP A 324 -16.33 -11.31 2.70
CA ASP A 324 -16.84 -9.98 2.43
C ASP A 324 -15.91 -8.94 3.08
N ILE A 325 -15.81 -7.76 2.47
CA ILE A 325 -14.94 -6.72 3.02
C ILE A 325 -15.67 -5.95 4.11
N ASP A 326 -15.03 -5.91 5.28
CA ASP A 326 -15.43 -5.14 6.46
C ASP A 326 -14.68 -3.81 6.57
N LEU A 327 -15.00 -3.05 7.61
CA LEU A 327 -14.42 -1.74 7.88
C LEU A 327 -13.91 -1.62 9.31
N LEU A 328 -12.64 -1.23 9.46
CA LEU A 328 -12.12 -0.67 10.70
C LEU A 328 -12.08 0.85 10.62
N VAL A 329 -12.62 1.50 11.64
CA VAL A 329 -12.61 2.96 11.79
C VAL A 329 -11.71 3.33 12.97
N ILE A 330 -10.66 4.10 12.73
CA ILE A 330 -9.75 4.60 13.75
C ILE A 330 -10.06 6.07 13.94
N LEU A 331 -10.55 6.41 15.14
CA LEU A 331 -10.79 7.77 15.57
C LEU A 331 -9.71 8.14 16.57
N GLN A 332 -8.79 9.01 16.19
CA GLN A 332 -7.71 9.45 17.07
C GLN A 332 -7.92 10.91 17.45
N ALA A 333 -7.97 11.21 18.75
CA ALA A 333 -8.08 12.59 19.20
C ALA A 333 -6.83 13.39 18.82
N GLU A 334 -7.00 14.70 18.61
CA GLU A 334 -5.86 15.58 18.38
C GLU A 334 -4.97 15.66 19.62
N LEU A 335 -3.66 15.60 19.38
CA LEU A 335 -2.66 15.73 20.42
C LEU A 335 -2.45 17.21 20.77
N GLN A 336 -2.98 17.64 21.91
CA GLN A 336 -2.88 19.04 22.37
C GLN A 336 -1.51 19.41 22.96
N SER A 337 -0.71 18.43 23.39
CA SER A 337 0.64 18.60 23.95
C SER A 337 1.47 17.33 23.80
N LEU A 338 2.78 17.36 24.11
CA LEU A 338 3.58 16.13 24.19
C LEU A 338 2.91 15.09 25.11
N GLY A 339 2.88 13.83 24.66
CA GLY A 339 2.29 12.72 25.40
C GLY A 339 1.41 11.83 24.51
N LYS A 340 0.32 11.32 25.09
CA LYS A 340 -0.57 10.31 24.49
C LYS A 340 -1.93 10.93 24.22
N ALA A 341 -2.54 10.56 23.10
CA ALA A 341 -3.92 10.90 22.79
C ALA A 341 -4.80 9.65 22.84
N PRO A 342 -6.05 9.75 23.32
CA PRO A 342 -6.99 8.65 23.23
C PRO A 342 -7.37 8.38 21.77
N ALA A 343 -7.52 7.11 21.45
CA ALA A 343 -8.00 6.63 20.18
C ALA A 343 -9.03 5.51 20.36
N ARG A 344 -9.96 5.41 19.42
CA ARG A 344 -10.95 4.35 19.34
C ARG A 344 -10.80 3.64 18.01
N ILE A 345 -10.68 2.31 18.06
CA ILE A 345 -10.74 1.46 16.87
C ILE A 345 -12.11 0.80 16.88
N LEU A 346 -12.95 1.13 15.91
CA LEU A 346 -14.28 0.58 15.74
C LEU A 346 -14.23 -0.49 14.66
N VAL A 347 -14.81 -1.66 14.94
CA VAL A 347 -14.94 -2.75 13.98
C VAL A 347 -16.38 -2.78 13.51
N LEU A 348 -16.57 -2.61 12.21
CA LEU A 348 -17.86 -2.57 11.53
C LEU A 348 -17.86 -3.73 10.54
N ILE A 349 -18.73 -4.71 10.81
CA ILE A 349 -18.85 -5.90 9.98
C ILE A 349 -19.92 -5.68 8.92
N ASN A 350 -19.58 -5.98 7.68
CA ASN A 350 -20.48 -5.96 6.54
C ASN A 350 -21.46 -7.14 6.65
N ASP A 351 -22.74 -6.89 6.36
CA ASP A 351 -23.79 -7.91 6.38
C ASP A 351 -24.33 -8.20 4.97
N GLY A 352 -23.57 -7.82 3.95
CA GLY A 352 -23.95 -7.82 2.54
C GLY A 352 -24.96 -6.72 2.16
N LYS A 353 -25.55 -6.03 3.14
CA LYS A 353 -26.54 -4.95 2.89
C LYS A 353 -25.95 -3.57 3.13
N ARG A 354 -25.09 -3.40 4.14
CA ARG A 354 -24.47 -2.13 4.53
C ARG A 354 -23.01 -2.34 4.96
N LEU A 355 -22.13 -1.44 4.54
CA LEU A 355 -20.78 -1.32 5.11
C LEU A 355 -20.78 -0.54 6.43
N LEU A 356 -21.73 0.36 6.62
CA LEU A 356 -21.88 1.22 7.79
C LEU A 356 -23.10 0.77 8.62
N PRO A 357 -22.91 -0.17 9.58
CA PRO A 357 -23.97 -0.59 10.48
C PRO A 357 -24.48 0.55 11.38
N PRO A 358 -25.67 0.43 12.00
CA PRO A 358 -26.18 1.46 12.90
C PRO A 358 -25.39 1.55 14.22
N LYS A 359 -24.55 0.55 14.52
CA LYS A 359 -23.64 0.52 15.67
C LYS A 359 -22.41 -0.32 15.32
N PRO A 360 -21.24 -0.04 15.90
CA PRO A 360 -20.06 -0.88 15.70
C PRO A 360 -20.25 -2.24 16.38
N THR A 361 -19.69 -3.30 15.77
CA THR A 361 -19.64 -4.66 16.32
C THR A 361 -18.73 -4.71 17.55
N GLN A 362 -17.61 -3.99 17.49
CA GLN A 362 -16.65 -3.87 18.58
C GLN A 362 -16.06 -2.46 18.61
N ALA A 363 -15.69 -1.99 19.80
CA ALA A 363 -14.90 -0.78 19.98
C ALA A 363 -13.74 -1.06 20.93
N LEU A 364 -12.51 -0.92 20.44
CA LEU A 364 -11.28 -0.99 21.23
C LEU A 364 -10.84 0.42 21.61
N LYS A 365 -10.44 0.61 22.87
CA LYS A 365 -9.87 1.86 23.36
C LYS A 365 -8.37 1.72 23.48
N VAL A 366 -7.65 2.66 22.90
CA VAL A 366 -6.19 2.67 22.88
C VAL A 366 -5.73 4.10 23.17
N GLU A 367 -4.54 4.26 23.74
CA GLU A 367 -3.92 5.58 23.92
C GLU A 367 -2.53 5.55 23.33
N GLY A 368 -2.16 6.53 22.51
CA GLY A 368 -0.83 6.61 21.92
C GLY A 368 -0.61 7.95 21.26
N THR A 369 0.64 8.25 20.91
CA THR A 369 0.99 9.42 20.10
C THR A 369 0.68 9.15 18.63
N GLU A 370 1.08 7.98 18.13
CA GLU A 370 0.85 7.54 16.75
C GLU A 370 0.48 6.05 16.73
N LEU A 371 -0.43 5.67 15.84
CA LEU A 371 -0.96 4.30 15.74
C LEU A 371 -0.80 3.76 14.31
N SER A 372 -0.08 2.65 14.18
CA SER A 372 -0.04 1.87 12.95
C SER A 372 -0.83 0.58 13.13
N LEU A 373 -1.77 0.31 12.23
CA LEU A 373 -2.66 -0.85 12.27
C LEU A 373 -2.51 -1.65 10.99
N GLN A 374 -2.55 -2.97 11.10
CA GLN A 374 -2.57 -3.90 9.96
C GLN A 374 -3.50 -5.06 10.30
N ILE A 375 -4.23 -5.54 9.29
CA ILE A 375 -5.00 -6.78 9.40
C ILE A 375 -4.27 -7.84 8.58
N THR A 376 -3.84 -8.92 9.23
CA THR A 376 -3.23 -10.07 8.58
C THR A 376 -3.47 -11.31 9.44
N ASP A 377 -3.56 -12.48 8.82
CA ASP A 377 -3.61 -13.74 9.55
C ASP A 377 -2.23 -14.01 10.17
N VAL A 378 -2.08 -13.74 11.46
CA VAL A 378 -0.81 -13.90 12.16
C VAL A 378 -0.65 -15.33 12.64
N ASN A 379 -1.72 -15.99 13.08
CA ASN A 379 -1.65 -17.31 13.69
C ASN A 379 -1.91 -18.49 12.71
N GLY A 380 -2.21 -18.19 11.45
CA GLY A 380 -2.45 -19.16 10.39
C GLY A 380 -3.82 -19.82 10.49
N ASP A 381 -4.81 -19.21 11.15
CA ASP A 381 -6.15 -19.80 11.32
C ASP A 381 -7.14 -19.45 10.17
N GLY A 382 -6.68 -18.64 9.22
CA GLY A 382 -7.45 -18.19 8.06
C GLY A 382 -8.33 -16.98 8.32
N ARG A 383 -8.24 -16.33 9.49
CA ARG A 383 -8.94 -15.09 9.79
C ARG A 383 -7.95 -13.93 9.96
N GLY A 384 -8.44 -12.72 9.69
CA GLY A 384 -7.65 -11.52 9.91
C GLY A 384 -7.41 -11.27 11.40
N ASP A 385 -6.16 -11.15 11.81
CA ASP A 385 -5.77 -10.69 13.14
C ASP A 385 -5.41 -9.19 13.11
N LEU A 386 -5.71 -8.48 14.20
CA LEU A 386 -5.35 -7.07 14.35
C LEU A 386 -3.93 -6.94 14.92
N VAL A 387 -3.03 -6.45 14.06
CA VAL A 387 -1.69 -6.01 14.44
C VAL A 387 -1.71 -4.50 14.70
N LEU A 388 -1.35 -4.11 15.90
CA LEU A 388 -1.32 -2.72 16.34
C LEU A 388 0.06 -2.37 16.87
N ARG A 389 0.72 -1.41 16.23
CA ARG A 389 1.93 -0.76 16.75
C ARG A 389 1.57 0.62 17.28
N LYS A 390 1.97 0.87 18.51
CA LYS A 390 1.79 2.16 19.18
C LYS A 390 3.14 2.82 19.38
N PHE A 391 3.24 4.09 19.05
CA PHE A 391 4.34 4.95 19.46
C PHE A 391 3.86 5.91 20.55
N GLU A 392 4.64 6.03 21.62
CA GLU A 392 4.32 6.86 22.77
C GLU A 392 5.51 7.78 23.08
N LEU A 393 5.25 9.08 22.98
CA LEU A 393 6.12 10.12 23.49
C LEU A 393 5.98 10.23 25.01
N PRO A 394 7.08 10.57 25.71
CA PRO A 394 7.00 10.89 27.12
C PRO A 394 6.18 12.18 27.28
N GLY A 395 5.47 12.30 28.40
CA GLY A 395 4.83 13.55 28.77
C GLY A 395 5.88 14.61 29.13
N ILE A 396 5.42 15.85 29.29
CA ILE A 396 6.29 16.99 29.61
C ILE A 396 7.10 16.73 30.90
N THR A 397 6.48 16.11 31.91
CA THR A 397 7.12 15.80 33.20
C THR A 397 8.21 14.75 33.07
N GLU A 398 7.97 13.67 32.33
CA GLU A 398 8.94 12.60 32.10
C GLU A 398 10.11 13.10 31.24
N ALA A 399 9.82 13.94 30.24
CA ALA A 399 10.82 14.53 29.36
C ALA A 399 11.88 15.36 30.11
N LEU A 400 11.54 15.94 31.27
CA LEU A 400 12.52 16.67 32.11
C LEU A 400 13.61 15.76 32.70
N THR A 401 13.34 14.46 32.80
CA THR A 401 14.30 13.46 33.34
C THR A 401 15.05 12.71 32.23
N GLY A 402 14.75 13.02 30.97
CA GLY A 402 15.31 12.41 29.77
C GLY A 402 14.21 11.95 28.81
N LEU A 403 14.41 12.15 27.50
CA LEU A 403 13.46 11.69 26.48
C LEU A 403 13.57 10.18 26.31
N LYS A 404 12.50 9.48 26.70
CA LYS A 404 12.31 8.05 26.45
C LYS A 404 11.10 7.83 25.55
N PHE A 405 11.31 7.09 24.48
CA PHE A 405 10.35 6.77 23.45
C PHE A 405 9.93 5.32 23.60
N GLN A 406 8.63 5.05 23.64
CA GLN A 406 8.13 3.68 23.79
C GLN A 406 7.40 3.23 22.54
N PHE A 407 7.79 2.08 22.00
CA PHE A 407 7.07 1.37 20.97
C PHE A 407 6.44 0.12 21.56
N THR A 408 5.14 -0.07 21.33
CA THR A 408 4.42 -1.26 21.78
C THR A 408 3.79 -1.96 20.59
N HIS A 409 4.16 -3.23 20.37
CA HIS A 409 3.57 -4.11 19.38
C HIS A 409 2.54 -5.00 20.06
N LEU A 410 1.30 -4.98 19.56
CA LEU A 410 0.17 -5.73 20.06
C LEU A 410 -0.43 -6.55 18.92
N VAL A 411 -0.75 -7.81 19.19
CA VAL A 411 -1.50 -8.67 18.26
C VAL A 411 -2.76 -9.14 18.96
N PHE A 412 -3.92 -8.87 18.36
CA PHE A 412 -5.22 -9.35 18.82
C PHE A 412 -5.76 -10.33 17.79
N PHE A 413 -5.96 -11.58 18.18
CA PHE A 413 -6.46 -12.60 17.24
C PHE A 413 -7.92 -12.39 16.87
N GLY A 414 -8.29 -12.80 15.66
CA GLY A 414 -9.67 -12.89 15.21
C GLY A 414 -10.48 -13.88 16.04
N GLU A 415 -11.55 -13.38 16.68
CA GLU A 415 -12.48 -14.17 17.51
C GLU A 415 -13.93 -13.84 17.17
N GLY A 416 -14.65 -14.84 16.65
CA GLY A 416 -16.06 -14.68 16.29
C GLY A 416 -16.22 -13.71 15.13
N ARG A 417 -16.82 -12.53 15.40
CA ARG A 417 -17.07 -11.48 14.40
C ARG A 417 -16.18 -10.24 14.57
N ALA A 418 -15.11 -10.33 15.34
CA ALA A 418 -14.23 -9.21 15.65
C ALA A 418 -12.88 -9.74 16.20
N PHE A 419 -12.20 -8.96 17.03
CA PHE A 419 -10.94 -9.37 17.66
C PHE A 419 -11.11 -9.77 19.13
N ALA A 420 -10.15 -10.54 19.64
CA ALA A 420 -10.02 -10.84 21.06
C ALA A 420 -9.99 -9.55 21.91
N LYS A 421 -10.55 -9.60 23.12
CA LYS A 421 -10.59 -8.42 24.02
C LYS A 421 -9.24 -8.03 24.60
N LYS A 422 -8.26 -8.94 24.55
CA LYS A 422 -6.90 -8.76 25.06
C LYS A 422 -5.91 -9.18 23.99
N PRO A 423 -4.74 -8.53 23.91
CA PRO A 423 -3.72 -8.93 22.97
C PRO A 423 -3.14 -10.29 23.36
N ALA A 424 -2.98 -11.16 22.37
CA ALA A 424 -2.29 -12.44 22.51
C ALA A 424 -0.76 -12.25 22.56
N VAL A 425 -0.24 -11.28 21.81
CA VAL A 425 1.16 -10.86 21.84
C VAL A 425 1.24 -9.41 22.31
N LYS A 426 2.12 -9.15 23.27
CA LYS A 426 2.50 -7.81 23.69
C LYS A 426 4.01 -7.73 23.81
N HIS A 427 4.63 -6.86 23.01
CA HIS A 427 6.07 -6.61 23.02
C HIS A 427 6.32 -5.11 23.15
N GLU A 428 7.16 -4.72 24.10
CA GLU A 428 7.48 -3.32 24.40
C GLU A 428 8.97 -3.06 24.19
N GLU A 429 9.28 -1.96 23.51
CA GLU A 429 10.63 -1.50 23.24
C GLU A 429 10.74 -0.07 23.71
N THR A 430 11.83 0.24 24.41
CA THR A 430 12.12 1.58 24.91
C THR A 430 13.42 2.07 24.31
N TYR A 431 13.36 3.27 23.77
CA TYR A 431 14.47 3.96 23.15
C TYR A 431 14.70 5.30 23.85
N ASP A 432 15.91 5.82 23.77
CA ASP A 432 16.31 7.15 24.21
C ASP A 432 16.85 7.94 23.02
N GLU A 433 17.32 9.17 23.25
CA GLU A 433 17.85 10.02 22.18
C GLU A 433 19.04 9.41 21.43
N SER A 434 19.81 8.52 22.06
CA SER A 434 21.02 7.93 21.48
C SER A 434 20.73 6.78 20.53
N ASN A 435 19.60 6.09 20.72
CA ASN A 435 19.19 4.93 19.91
C ASN A 435 17.80 5.08 19.27
N LEU A 436 17.12 6.23 19.44
CA LEU A 436 15.85 6.54 18.77
C LEU A 436 15.96 6.35 17.26
N GLN A 437 17.13 6.68 16.73
CA GLN A 437 17.51 6.43 15.36
C GLN A 437 17.19 4.99 14.92
N ASP A 438 17.48 3.97 15.73
CA ASP A 438 17.15 2.56 15.44
C ASP A 438 15.65 2.25 15.47
N ALA A 439 14.84 3.09 16.12
CA ALA A 439 13.39 2.92 16.26
C ALA A 439 12.55 3.58 15.14
N VAL A 440 13.19 4.49 14.38
CA VAL A 440 12.62 5.20 13.22
C VAL A 440 12.48 4.28 12.00
N GLY A 441 12.99 3.05 12.09
CA GLY A 441 12.83 2.00 11.11
C GLY A 441 11.39 1.75 10.64
N ASN A 442 11.26 1.30 9.39
CA ASN A 442 10.01 0.70 8.91
C ASN A 442 9.85 -0.70 9.54
N TYR A 443 8.63 -1.01 9.99
CA TYR A 443 8.27 -2.31 10.55
C TYR A 443 7.11 -2.89 9.75
N GLU A 444 7.21 -4.15 9.37
CA GLU A 444 6.15 -4.88 8.70
C GLU A 444 5.96 -6.26 9.34
N LEU A 445 4.73 -6.55 9.77
CA LEU A 445 4.29 -7.86 10.25
C LEU A 445 3.13 -8.30 9.37
N ARG A 446 3.45 -8.99 8.27
CA ARG A 446 2.47 -9.19 7.18
C ARG A 446 2.40 -10.58 6.62
N ALA A 447 3.53 -11.25 6.51
CA ALA A 447 3.61 -12.54 5.86
C ALA A 447 4.55 -13.46 6.64
N ASP A 448 4.33 -14.75 6.48
CA ASP A 448 5.22 -15.79 6.99
C ASP A 448 6.47 -15.85 6.11
N SER A 449 7.58 -15.32 6.62
CA SER A 449 8.89 -15.39 5.97
C SER A 449 9.71 -16.60 6.44
N SER A 450 9.26 -17.31 7.48
CA SER A 450 9.98 -18.39 8.13
C SER A 450 9.47 -19.78 7.76
N GLY A 451 8.28 -19.86 7.15
CA GLY A 451 7.59 -21.07 6.74
C GLY A 451 6.87 -21.79 7.88
N ASP A 452 6.68 -21.17 9.04
CA ASP A 452 6.02 -21.77 10.21
C ASP A 452 4.50 -21.51 10.26
N GLY A 453 3.96 -20.88 9.22
CA GLY A 453 2.55 -20.51 9.11
C GLY A 453 2.16 -19.30 9.93
N VAL A 454 3.13 -18.59 10.53
CA VAL A 454 2.91 -17.43 11.39
C VAL A 454 3.60 -16.21 10.77
N ALA A 455 2.93 -15.05 10.79
CA ALA A 455 3.53 -13.83 10.25
C ALA A 455 4.78 -13.39 11.06
N ASP A 456 5.80 -12.94 10.34
CA ASP A 456 7.08 -12.49 10.92
C ASP A 456 7.24 -10.97 10.94
N LEU A 457 7.84 -10.45 12.00
CA LEU A 457 8.13 -9.02 12.13
C LEU A 457 9.46 -8.72 11.43
N ALA A 458 9.37 -8.08 10.27
CA ALA A 458 10.51 -7.46 9.62
C ALA A 458 10.68 -6.03 10.12
N ALA A 459 11.91 -5.64 10.43
CA ALA A 459 12.27 -4.30 10.82
C ALA A 459 13.58 -3.88 10.17
N ILE A 460 13.72 -2.60 9.86
CA ILE A 460 14.97 -2.05 9.34
C ILE A 460 15.59 -1.00 10.26
N GLY A 461 16.86 -1.19 10.62
CA GLY A 461 17.64 -0.18 11.35
C GLY A 461 18.32 0.82 10.40
N LEU A 462 18.79 1.96 10.93
CA LEU A 462 19.40 3.02 10.11
C LEU A 462 20.73 2.63 9.45
N GLU A 463 21.42 1.63 9.98
CA GLU A 463 22.62 1.08 9.34
C GLU A 463 22.29 0.17 8.13
N GLY A 464 21.06 0.20 7.61
CA GLY A 464 20.62 -0.67 6.51
C GLY A 464 20.53 -2.15 6.92
N ARG A 465 20.41 -2.44 8.22
CA ARG A 465 20.22 -3.80 8.72
C ARG A 465 18.75 -4.17 8.70
N ILE A 466 18.39 -5.16 7.89
CA ILE A 466 17.05 -5.76 7.91
C ILE A 466 17.07 -6.92 8.91
N THR A 467 16.15 -6.91 9.86
CA THR A 467 16.01 -7.95 10.90
C THR A 467 14.64 -8.60 10.79
N LEU A 468 14.60 -9.92 11.02
CA LEU A 468 13.36 -10.68 11.14
C LEU A 468 13.23 -11.25 12.55
N ARG A 469 12.06 -11.09 13.17
CA ARG A 469 11.71 -11.72 14.44
C ARG A 469 10.43 -12.53 14.27
N ARG A 470 10.44 -13.75 14.80
CA ARG A 470 9.28 -14.65 14.70
C ARG A 470 8.33 -14.44 15.86
N ILE A 471 7.05 -14.64 15.59
CA ILE A 471 6.04 -14.83 16.62
C ILE A 471 5.99 -16.33 16.95
N ARG A 472 6.14 -16.67 18.23
CA ARG A 472 6.23 -18.07 18.67
C ARG A 472 5.02 -18.44 19.49
N PHE A 473 4.37 -19.52 19.08
CA PHE A 473 3.45 -20.24 19.93
C PHE A 473 4.20 -21.15 20.91
N ARG A 474 3.80 -21.11 22.19
CA ARG A 474 4.22 -22.08 23.20
C ARG A 474 2.96 -22.69 23.80
N LYS A 475 2.77 -23.98 23.52
CA LYS A 475 1.72 -24.77 24.16
C LYS A 475 1.96 -24.83 25.66
N GLY A 476 0.95 -24.45 26.41
CA GLY A 476 0.88 -24.50 27.85
C GLY A 476 0.92 -25.94 28.36
N GLY A 477 1.51 -26.11 29.54
CA GLY A 477 1.44 -27.37 30.28
C GLY A 477 0.23 -27.41 31.21
N PHE A 478 0.11 -28.45 32.02
CA PHE A 478 -0.99 -28.62 32.97
C PHE A 478 -1.25 -27.39 33.90
N PHE A 479 -0.22 -26.58 34.17
CA PHE A 479 -0.30 -25.39 35.04
C PHE A 479 -0.08 -24.06 34.32
N ARG A 480 0.08 -24.04 32.99
CA ARG A 480 0.35 -22.81 32.23
C ARG A 480 -0.59 -22.77 31.04
N ALA A 481 -1.20 -21.60 30.80
CA ALA A 481 -1.95 -21.39 29.58
C ALA A 481 -1.01 -21.37 28.37
N ASP A 482 -1.58 -21.63 27.20
CA ASP A 482 -0.94 -21.36 25.92
C ASP A 482 -0.51 -19.89 25.86
N SER A 483 0.65 -19.62 25.25
CA SER A 483 1.19 -18.27 25.17
C SER A 483 1.82 -18.01 23.82
N TRP A 484 1.64 -16.77 23.34
CA TRP A 484 2.29 -16.27 22.14
C TRP A 484 3.30 -15.18 22.54
N SER A 485 4.47 -15.18 21.92
CA SER A 485 5.52 -14.20 22.21
C SER A 485 6.35 -13.90 20.99
N LEU A 486 6.78 -12.66 20.83
CA LEU A 486 7.79 -12.29 19.85
C LEU A 486 9.17 -12.77 20.33
N ASP A 487 9.99 -13.30 19.43
CA ASP A 487 11.38 -13.64 19.74
C ASP A 487 12.14 -12.39 20.26
N PRO A 488 12.88 -12.49 21.37
CA PRO A 488 13.55 -11.34 21.99
C PRO A 488 14.75 -10.84 21.17
N SER A 489 15.28 -11.67 20.29
CA SER A 489 16.38 -11.36 19.38
C SER A 489 15.98 -11.71 17.94
N PRO A 490 16.50 -11.00 16.93
CA PRO A 490 16.29 -11.37 15.53
C PRO A 490 16.64 -12.84 15.26
N TRP A 491 15.76 -13.53 14.56
CA TRP A 491 16.00 -14.87 14.03
C TRP A 491 16.94 -14.82 12.82
N LYS A 492 16.77 -13.81 11.96
CA LYS A 492 17.65 -13.53 10.81
C LYS A 492 17.98 -12.05 10.76
N GLU A 493 19.16 -11.77 10.22
CA GLU A 493 19.65 -10.42 9.98
C GLU A 493 20.36 -10.38 8.62
N PHE A 494 20.04 -9.37 7.84
CA PHE A 494 20.64 -9.10 6.54
C PHE A 494 21.34 -7.74 6.60
N LYS A 495 22.65 -7.76 6.31
CA LYS A 495 23.41 -6.52 6.13
C LYS A 495 23.25 -6.09 4.69
N THR A 496 22.52 -5.01 4.47
CA THR A 496 22.39 -4.45 3.12
C THR A 496 23.40 -3.32 2.94
N PRO A 497 24.16 -3.30 1.83
CA PRO A 497 25.07 -2.20 1.54
C PRO A 497 24.29 -0.94 1.15
N GLY A 498 24.57 0.19 1.81
CA GLY A 498 24.04 1.51 1.45
C GLY A 498 22.87 2.00 2.31
N GLU A 499 22.36 3.18 1.98
CA GLU A 499 21.22 3.79 2.66
C GLU A 499 19.92 3.09 2.21
N VAL A 500 19.30 2.36 3.13
CA VAL A 500 17.97 1.81 2.87
C VAL A 500 16.92 2.82 3.31
N THR A 501 16.03 3.16 2.37
CA THR A 501 14.99 4.17 2.58
C THR A 501 13.59 3.58 2.75
N SER A 502 13.41 2.29 2.44
CA SER A 502 12.11 1.61 2.48
C SER A 502 12.26 0.11 2.80
N LEU A 503 11.24 -0.48 3.43
CA LEU A 503 11.13 -1.93 3.63
C LEU A 503 9.70 -2.33 3.27
N ARG A 504 9.55 -3.39 2.47
CA ARG A 504 8.28 -4.09 2.21
C ARG A 504 8.47 -5.59 2.38
N VAL A 505 7.45 -6.26 2.90
CA VAL A 505 7.32 -7.71 3.07
C VAL A 505 6.10 -8.16 2.30
N GLN A 506 6.32 -8.89 1.22
CA GLN A 506 5.24 -9.43 0.39
C GLN A 506 5.70 -10.64 -0.38
N ASP A 507 4.77 -11.54 -0.71
CA ASP A 507 5.03 -12.65 -1.62
C ASP A 507 5.21 -12.12 -3.06
N LEU A 508 6.46 -11.98 -3.50
CA LEU A 508 6.83 -11.53 -4.85
C LEU A 508 6.61 -12.63 -5.86
N ASN A 509 7.03 -13.85 -5.55
CA ASN A 509 7.19 -14.92 -6.54
C ASN A 509 5.97 -15.88 -6.63
N GLY A 510 5.02 -15.78 -5.71
CA GLY A 510 3.81 -16.59 -5.65
C GLY A 510 3.93 -17.90 -4.88
N ASP A 511 4.94 -18.09 -4.04
CA ASP A 511 5.14 -19.31 -3.26
C ASP A 511 4.46 -19.30 -1.88
N GLY A 512 3.82 -18.18 -1.53
CA GLY A 512 3.09 -18.00 -0.27
C GLY A 512 3.98 -17.62 0.92
N LEU A 513 5.29 -17.42 0.73
CA LEU A 513 6.17 -16.86 1.75
C LEU A 513 6.35 -15.35 1.58
N GLY A 514 6.61 -14.66 2.67
CA GLY A 514 6.94 -13.23 2.65
C GLY A 514 8.38 -12.99 2.19
N ASP A 515 8.56 -12.28 1.08
CA ASP A 515 9.87 -11.83 0.61
C ASP A 515 10.19 -10.42 1.15
N LEU A 516 11.47 -10.11 1.35
CA LEU A 516 11.92 -8.80 1.82
C LEU A 516 12.41 -7.94 0.66
N ILE A 517 11.87 -6.73 0.54
CA ILE A 517 12.23 -5.77 -0.49
C ILE A 517 12.60 -4.43 0.13
N SER A 518 13.72 -3.87 -0.32
CA SER A 518 14.22 -2.59 0.16
C SER A 518 14.77 -1.76 -1.01
N GLY A 519 14.28 -0.53 -1.15
CA GLY A 519 14.76 0.42 -2.16
C GLY A 519 15.86 1.32 -1.62
N GLY A 520 16.99 1.38 -2.34
CA GLY A 520 18.03 2.39 -2.22
C GLY A 520 18.16 3.22 -3.50
N GLU A 521 19.04 4.23 -3.52
CA GLU A 521 19.14 5.15 -4.67
C GLU A 521 19.55 4.44 -5.97
N ARG A 522 20.48 3.48 -5.91
CA ARG A 522 21.01 2.76 -7.09
C ARG A 522 21.02 1.24 -6.90
N ARG A 523 20.19 0.75 -5.99
CA ARG A 523 20.06 -0.67 -5.68
C ARG A 523 18.64 -0.97 -5.24
N LEU A 524 18.10 -2.08 -5.72
CA LEU A 524 16.90 -2.69 -5.16
C LEU A 524 17.32 -3.99 -4.47
N THR A 525 17.30 -4.00 -3.15
CA THR A 525 17.63 -5.20 -2.37
C THR A 525 16.40 -6.10 -2.29
N ILE A 526 16.58 -7.37 -2.65
CA ILE A 526 15.52 -8.38 -2.64
C ILE A 526 16.06 -9.65 -1.98
N HIS A 527 15.41 -10.09 -0.91
CA HIS A 527 15.63 -11.40 -0.30
C HIS A 527 14.38 -12.24 -0.49
N LEU A 528 14.44 -13.19 -1.43
CA LEU A 528 13.35 -14.13 -1.68
C LEU A 528 13.39 -15.27 -0.66
N SER A 529 12.29 -15.48 0.05
CA SER A 529 12.10 -16.60 0.96
C SER A 529 11.83 -17.86 0.14
N GLN A 530 12.51 -18.97 0.43
CA GLN A 530 12.31 -20.24 -0.29
C GLN A 530 12.35 -21.43 0.66
N ARG A 531 11.45 -22.40 0.44
CA ARG A 531 11.51 -23.71 1.10
C ARG A 531 12.59 -24.58 0.44
N GLN A 532 13.32 -25.35 1.24
CA GLN A 532 14.24 -26.35 0.72
C GLN A 532 13.49 -27.35 -0.18
N ARG A 533 13.81 -27.37 -1.49
CA ARG A 533 13.24 -28.38 -2.38
C ARG A 533 13.61 -29.77 -1.85
N ALA A 534 12.61 -30.62 -1.62
CA ALA A 534 12.84 -32.04 -1.39
C ALA A 534 13.66 -32.59 -2.58
N ARG A 535 14.81 -33.19 -2.26
CA ARG A 535 15.71 -33.77 -3.27
C ARG A 535 15.10 -34.98 -3.97
#